data_AF-A0A1M6JDZ3-F1
#
_entry.id   AF-A0A1M6JDZ3-F1
#
_cell.length_a   1.000
_cell.length_b   1.000
_cell.length_c   1.000
_cell.angle_alpha   90.00
_cell.angle_beta   90.00
_cell.angle_gamma   90.00
#
_symmetry.space_group_name_H-M   'P 1'
#
loop_
_entity.id
_entity.type
_entity.pdbx_description
1 polymer ?
#
loop_
_entity_poly.entity_id
_entity_poly.type
_entity_poly.pdbx_seq_one_letter_code
_entity_poly.pdbx_strand_id
1 'polypeptide(L)' 'MQTDKYFTQSNVDITHRIEEGRTLFFTTSQKEEAKFYAKQQKSYVYEVFTYQKNNKVLAGYGVPK' A
#
# COMPACT_ATOMS: atom_id res chain seq x y z
N MET A 1 -14.41 -13.43 -5.89
CA MET A 1 -13.01 -13.19 -5.50
C MET A 1 -13.06 -12.40 -4.21
N GLN A 2 -12.46 -12.89 -3.13
CA GLN A 2 -12.42 -12.14 -1.87
C GLN A 2 -11.39 -11.02 -2.09
N THR A 3 -11.85 -9.79 -2.29
CA THR A 3 -10.95 -8.65 -2.48
C THR A 3 -10.30 -8.38 -1.13
N ASP A 4 -9.00 -8.65 -1.02
CA ASP A 4 -8.24 -8.33 0.18
C ASP A 4 -8.31 -6.82 0.39
N LYS A 5 -8.86 -6.41 1.54
CA LYS A 5 -8.89 -5.00 1.92
C LYS A 5 -7.50 -4.55 2.34
N TYR A 6 -7.08 -3.39 1.85
CA TYR A 6 -5.78 -2.79 2.17
C TYR A 6 -5.96 -1.63 3.15
N PHE A 7 -5.07 -1.57 4.12
CA PHE A 7 -5.12 -0.60 5.21
C PHE A 7 -3.77 0.05 5.45
N THR A 8 -3.78 1.29 5.94
CA THR A 8 -2.57 1.92 6.46
C THR A 8 -2.22 1.40 7.86
N GLN A 9 -1.06 1.82 8.40
CA GLN A 9 -0.69 1.57 9.80
C GLN A 9 -1.79 2.03 10.77
N SER A 10 -2.43 3.16 10.49
CA SER A 10 -3.54 3.74 11.28
C SER A 10 -4.92 3.14 10.99
N ASN A 11 -5.01 1.98 10.32
CA ASN A 11 -6.26 1.29 9.95
C ASN A 11 -7.19 2.09 9.02
N VAL A 12 -6.65 3.01 8.21
CA VAL A 12 -7.42 3.68 7.16
C VAL A 12 -7.53 2.75 5.96
N ASP A 13 -8.75 2.45 5.51
CA ASP A 13 -8.99 1.68 4.30
C ASP A 13 -8.54 2.48 3.06
N ILE A 14 -7.66 1.89 2.27
CA ILE A 14 -7.10 2.48 1.05
C ILE A 14 -7.38 1.62 -0.18
N THR A 15 -8.22 0.59 -0.06
CA THR A 15 -8.52 -0.36 -1.13
C THR A 15 -8.98 0.38 -2.39
N HIS A 16 -9.94 1.29 -2.25
CA HIS A 16 -10.44 2.11 -3.35
C HIS A 16 -9.37 3.07 -3.91
N ARG A 17 -8.45 3.58 -3.09
CA ARG A 17 -7.37 4.46 -3.58
C ARG A 17 -6.40 3.68 -4.49
N ILE A 18 -6.17 2.41 -4.19
CA ILE A 18 -5.37 1.51 -5.02
C ILE A 18 -6.13 1.15 -6.31
N GLU A 19 -7.40 0.77 -6.21
CA GLU A 19 -8.26 0.42 -7.35
C GLU A 19 -8.42 1.60 -8.34
N GLU A 20 -8.58 2.81 -7.82
CA GLU A 20 -8.68 4.04 -8.62
C GLU A 20 -7.32 4.55 -9.13
N GLY A 21 -6.22 3.88 -8.80
CA GLY A 21 -4.86 4.29 -9.20
C GLY A 21 -4.34 5.56 -8.54
N ARG A 22 -5.05 6.10 -7.54
CA ARG A 22 -4.64 7.24 -6.68
C ARG A 22 -3.52 6.86 -5.71
N THR A 23 -3.26 5.58 -5.55
CA THR A 23 -2.15 5.03 -4.78
C THR A 23 -1.54 3.89 -5.58
N LEU A 24 -0.23 3.97 -5.83
CA LEU A 24 0.50 2.86 -6.41
C LEU A 24 0.94 1.91 -5.30
N PHE A 25 0.64 0.63 -5.46
CA PHE A 25 1.02 -0.43 -4.51
C PHE A 25 2.25 -1.18 -5.00
N PHE A 26 3.19 -1.38 -4.09
CA PHE A 26 4.42 -2.14 -4.28
C PHE A 26 4.46 -3.28 -3.27
N THR A 27 4.87 -4.48 -3.70
CA THR A 27 4.98 -5.62 -2.78
C THR A 27 6.12 -5.41 -1.76
N THR A 28 6.18 -6.26 -0.72
CA THR A 28 7.21 -6.16 0.33
C THR A 28 8.64 -6.25 -0.20
N SER A 29 8.87 -7.00 -1.28
CA SER A 29 10.18 -7.10 -1.95
C SER A 29 10.57 -5.84 -2.73
N GLN A 30 9.61 -4.99 -3.07
CA GLN A 30 9.78 -3.80 -3.92
C GLN A 30 9.96 -2.51 -3.11
N LYS A 31 10.43 -2.60 -1.87
CA LYS A 31 10.58 -1.44 -0.97
C LYS A 31 11.43 -0.32 -1.60
N GLU A 32 12.56 -0.67 -2.20
CA GLU A 32 13.48 0.32 -2.79
C GLU A 32 12.90 0.95 -4.06
N GLU A 33 12.15 0.19 -4.85
CA GLU A 33 11.41 0.71 -6.01
C GLU A 33 10.34 1.70 -5.58
N ALA A 34 9.59 1.40 -4.51
CA ALA A 34 8.59 2.29 -3.94
C ALA A 34 9.21 3.63 -3.50
N LYS A 35 10.36 3.59 -2.82
CA LYS A 35 11.09 4.80 -2.39
C LYS A 35 11.58 5.62 -3.58
N PHE A 36 12.15 4.95 -4.58
CA PHE A 36 12.62 5.60 -5.79
C PHE A 36 11.47 6.29 -6.52
N TYR A 37 10.35 5.59 -6.70
CA TYR A 37 9.14 6.15 -7.32
C TYR A 37 8.57 7.33 -6.52
N ALA A 38 8.44 7.20 -5.20
CA ALA A 38 7.96 8.28 -4.33
C ALA A 38 8.82 9.54 -4.45
N LYS A 39 10.16 9.38 -4.50
CA LYS A 39 11.07 10.51 -4.70
C LYS A 39 10.85 11.21 -6.05
N GLN A 40 10.64 10.45 -7.13
CA GLN A 40 10.36 11.02 -8.45
C GLN A 40 9.02 11.79 -8.47
N GLN A 41 8.00 11.27 -7.79
CA GLN A 41 6.68 11.88 -7.71
C GLN A 41 6.57 12.98 -6.64
N LYS A 42 7.67 13.31 -5.92
CA LYS A 42 7.66 14.19 -4.73
C LYS A 42 6.61 13.78 -3.70
N SER A 43 6.40 12.48 -3.58
CA SER A 43 5.45 11.84 -2.69
C SER A 43 6.19 11.08 -1.57
N TYR A 44 5.46 10.32 -0.76
CA TYR A 44 6.00 9.54 0.35
C TYR A 44 5.56 8.08 0.27
N VAL A 45 6.39 7.20 0.83
CA VAL A 45 6.09 5.78 0.98
C VAL A 45 5.46 5.55 2.34
N TYR A 46 4.41 4.73 2.40
CA TYR A 46 3.84 4.27 3.66
C TYR A 46 3.55 2.77 3.62
N GLU A 47 3.51 2.14 4.79
CA GLU A 47 3.24 0.71 4.93
C GLU A 47 1.77 0.39 4.68
N VAL A 48 1.53 -0.65 3.90
CA VAL A 48 0.20 -1.17 3.55
C VAL A 48 0.04 -2.55 4.15
N PHE A 49 -1.06 -2.74 4.86
CA PHE A 49 -1.40 -3.95 5.58
C PHE A 49 -2.68 -4.57 5.02
N THR A 50 -2.83 -5.88 5.21
CA THR A 50 -4.07 -6.62 4.96
C THR A 50 -4.39 -7.51 6.16
N TYR A 51 -5.59 -8.09 6.21
CA TYR A 51 -5.96 -9.06 7.23
C TYR A 51 -5.93 -10.48 6.66
N GLN A 52 -5.05 -11.31 7.20
CA GLN A 52 -5.00 -12.74 6.90
C GLN A 52 -5.38 -13.53 8.16
N LYS A 53 -6.47 -14.31 8.09
CA LYS A 53 -6.97 -15.12 9.23
C LYS A 53 -7.06 -14.30 10.53
N ASN A 54 -7.64 -13.10 10.46
CA ASN A 54 -7.76 -12.10 11.53
C ASN A 54 -6.44 -11.45 12.02
N ASN A 55 -5.30 -11.76 11.42
CA ASN A 55 -4.03 -11.11 11.74
C ASN A 55 -3.73 -9.99 10.75
N LYS A 56 -3.39 -8.81 11.26
CA LYS A 56 -2.91 -7.70 10.43
C LYS A 56 -1.47 -8.02 9.99
N VAL A 57 -1.26 -8.18 8.69
CA VAL A 57 0.04 -8.50 8.09
C VAL A 57 0.46 -7.42 7.11
N LEU A 58 1.77 -7.15 7.04
CA LEU A 58 2.31 -6.22 6.06
C LEU A 58 2.16 -6.82 4.65
N ALA A 59 1.37 -6.17 3.81
CA ALA A 59 1.16 -6.56 2.42
C ALA A 59 2.21 -5.93 1.48
N GLY A 60 2.66 -4.72 1.79
CA GLY A 60 3.59 -3.99 0.96
C GLY A 60 3.69 -2.50 1.31
N TYR A 61 3.93 -1.69 0.29
CA TYR A 61 4.16 -0.26 0.41
C TYR A 61 3.28 0.51 -0.58
N GLY A 62 2.66 1.58 -0.11
CA GLY A 62 1.82 2.47 -0.91
C GLY A 62 2.53 3.79 -1.17
N VAL A 63 2.35 4.33 -2.38
CA VAL A 63 2.79 5.68 -2.76
C VAL A 63 1.60 6.45 -3.34
N PRO A 64 1.11 7.52 -2.68
CA PRO A 64 0.08 8.38 -3.24
C PRO A 64 0.56 9.07 -4.52
N LYS A 65 -0.34 9.27 -5.48
CA LYS A 65 -0.12 10.11 -6.65
C LYS A 65 -0.89 11.43 -6.53
#